data_AF-B6WRR8-F1
#
_entry.id   AF-B6WRR8-F1
#
_cell.length_a   1.000
_cell.length_b   1.000
_cell.length_c   1.000
_cell.angle_alpha   90.00
_cell.angle_beta   90.00
_cell.angle_gamma   90.00
#
_symmetry.space_group_name_H-M   'P 1'
#
loop_
_entity.id
_entity.type
_entity.pdbx_description
1 polymer ?
#
loop_
_entity_poly.entity_id
_entity_poly.type
_entity_poly.pdbx_seq_one_letter_code
_entity_poly.pdbx_strand_id
1 'polypeptide(L)'
;MSYIIKDAKGNKIGMLPDSLRVAQAAELRSLAGSRSAAIEAGTQFTVPQYEVGSVALEVFLDGVACMIGEQYAEVGSKGQTSTKIVWNIEIATDRDILVRCK
;
A
#
# COMPACT_ATOMS: atom_id res chain seq x y z
N MET A 1 17.34 5.38 11.30
CA MET A 1 17.80 4.73 12.53
C MET A 1 18.00 3.23 12.27
N SER A 2 19.16 2.75 11.82
CA SER A 2 19.37 1.34 11.39
C SER A 2 19.06 0.29 12.48
N TYR A 3 18.61 -0.91 12.06
CA TYR A 3 18.24 -2.01 12.98
C TYR A 3 19.40 -3.00 13.14
N ILE A 4 19.74 -3.36 14.39
CA ILE A 4 20.82 -4.31 14.68
C ILE A 4 20.25 -5.72 14.67
N ILE A 5 20.82 -6.60 13.85
CA ILE A 5 20.48 -8.02 13.83
C ILE A 5 21.36 -8.74 14.86
N LYS A 6 20.72 -9.55 15.71
CA LYS A 6 21.39 -10.35 16.74
C LYS A 6 21.15 -11.84 16.51
N ASP A 7 22.11 -12.68 16.90
CA ASP A 7 21.91 -14.13 16.94
C ASP A 7 20.97 -14.53 18.10
N ALA A 8 20.63 -15.82 18.18
CA ALA A 8 19.76 -16.36 19.23
C ALA A 8 20.36 -16.23 20.65
N LYS A 9 21.66 -15.92 20.76
CA LYS A 9 22.38 -15.68 22.02
C LYS A 9 22.49 -14.18 22.33
N GLY A 10 21.95 -13.31 21.48
CA GLY A 10 21.96 -11.85 21.62
C GLY A 10 23.21 -11.15 21.08
N ASN A 11 24.15 -11.88 20.47
CA ASN A 11 25.35 -11.27 19.88
C ASN A 11 25.01 -10.56 18.58
N LYS A 12 25.60 -9.38 18.36
CA LYS A 12 25.44 -8.65 17.10
C LYS A 12 26.06 -9.44 15.94
N ILE A 13 25.25 -9.76 14.93
CA ILE A 13 25.70 -10.44 13.70
C ILE A 13 25.62 -9.56 12.46
N GLY A 14 24.94 -8.42 12.53
CA GLY A 14 24.84 -7.51 11.40
C GLY A 14 24.02 -6.26 11.68
N MET A 15 23.86 -5.43 10.66
CA MET A 15 23.01 -4.26 10.67
C MET A 15 22.18 -4.26 9.40
N LEU A 16 20.87 -4.15 9.56
CA LEU A 16 19.96 -3.90 8.45
C LEU A 16 19.93 -2.38 8.23
N PRO A 17 20.39 -1.88 7.06
CA PRO A 17 20.27 -0.46 6.74
C PRO A 17 18.79 -0.09 6.64
N ASP A 18 18.46 1.19 6.88
CA ASP A 18 17.07 1.67 6.81
C ASP A 18 16.44 1.43 5.44
N SER A 19 17.24 1.44 4.37
CA SER A 19 16.82 1.10 3.01
C SER A 19 16.38 -0.34 2.83
N LEU A 20 16.79 -1.24 3.73
CA LEU A 20 16.42 -2.65 3.76
C LEU A 20 15.55 -3.00 4.95
N ARG A 21 15.03 -2.01 5.71
CA ARG A 21 13.89 -2.26 6.61
C ARG A 21 12.71 -2.60 5.72
N VAL A 22 12.70 -3.87 5.32
CA VAL A 22 11.61 -4.68 4.86
C VAL A 22 10.52 -3.78 4.29
N ALA A 23 10.50 -3.66 2.96
CA ALA A 23 9.22 -3.77 2.28
C ALA A 23 8.63 -5.09 2.78
N GLN A 24 8.06 -5.07 3.99
CA GLN A 24 7.23 -6.15 4.47
C GLN A 24 6.17 -6.17 3.40
N ALA A 25 5.96 -7.32 2.77
CA ALA A 25 4.77 -7.51 1.95
C ALA A 25 3.61 -7.01 2.82
N ALA A 26 3.16 -5.81 2.52
CA ALA A 26 2.29 -5.03 3.37
C ALA A 26 0.99 -5.02 2.61
N GLU A 27 -0.02 -5.54 3.27
CA GLU A 27 -1.31 -5.79 2.67
C GLU A 27 -2.37 -5.03 3.45
N LEU A 28 -3.24 -4.36 2.71
CA LEU A 28 -4.45 -3.74 3.21
C LEU A 28 -5.64 -4.47 2.59
N ARG A 29 -6.59 -4.86 3.44
CA ARG A 29 -7.89 -5.40 3.03
C ARG A 29 -9.02 -4.53 3.58
N SER A 30 -9.98 -4.20 2.72
CA SER A 30 -11.29 -3.68 3.13
C SER A 30 -12.35 -4.55 2.49
N LEU A 31 -12.92 -5.45 3.30
CA LEU A 31 -13.90 -6.43 2.84
C LEU A 31 -15.20 -5.77 2.37
N ALA A 32 -15.88 -6.40 1.42
CA ALA A 32 -17.23 -6.04 1.04
C ALA A 32 -18.16 -6.01 2.28
N GLY A 33 -18.96 -4.97 2.39
CA GLY A 33 -19.86 -4.71 3.52
C GLY A 33 -19.19 -4.18 4.79
N SER A 34 -17.86 -4.08 4.85
CA SER A 34 -17.16 -3.59 6.05
C SER A 34 -17.18 -2.07 6.20
N ARG A 35 -17.47 -1.33 5.12
CA ARG A 35 -17.52 0.13 5.09
C ARG A 35 -18.96 0.60 5.34
N SER A 36 -19.12 1.63 6.17
CA SER A 36 -20.43 2.23 6.45
C SER A 36 -20.96 3.15 5.34
N ALA A 37 -20.10 3.56 4.41
CA ALA A 37 -20.43 4.40 3.27
C ALA A 37 -19.52 4.07 2.07
N ALA A 38 -19.98 4.41 0.86
CA ALA A 38 -19.18 4.32 -0.35
C ALA A 38 -17.99 5.30 -0.28
N ILE A 39 -16.92 4.99 -1.01
CA ILE A 39 -15.81 5.92 -1.20
C ILE A 39 -16.12 6.68 -2.49
N GLU A 40 -16.34 7.99 -2.39
CA GLU A 40 -16.62 8.82 -3.56
C GLU A 40 -15.39 8.96 -4.45
N ALA A 41 -15.60 9.12 -5.77
CA ALA A 41 -14.53 9.44 -6.71
C ALA A 41 -13.84 10.76 -6.30
N GLY A 42 -12.52 10.83 -6.48
CA GLY A 42 -11.67 11.92 -6.01
C GLY A 42 -11.25 11.82 -4.54
N THR A 43 -11.74 10.82 -3.79
CA THR A 43 -11.39 10.66 -2.38
C THR A 43 -10.06 9.93 -2.20
N GLN A 44 -9.21 10.47 -1.30
CA GLN A 44 -7.97 9.80 -0.93
C GLN A 44 -8.23 8.57 -0.05
N PHE A 45 -7.49 7.51 -0.32
CA PHE A 45 -7.55 6.25 0.39
C PHE A 45 -6.18 5.86 0.92
N THR A 46 -6.13 5.41 2.18
CA THR A 46 -4.87 5.01 2.83
C THR A 46 -4.47 3.61 2.38
N VAL A 47 -3.24 3.47 1.93
CA VAL A 47 -2.63 2.21 1.49
C VAL A 47 -1.31 1.98 2.22
N PRO A 48 -0.73 0.77 2.16
CA PRO A 48 0.61 0.54 2.68
C PRO A 48 1.63 1.50 2.06
N GLN A 49 2.74 1.72 2.75
CA GLN A 49 3.78 2.63 2.29
C GLN A 49 4.44 2.11 1.00
N TYR A 50 4.63 2.99 0.01
CA TYR A 50 5.23 2.67 -1.30
C TYR A 50 5.99 3.88 -1.86
N GLU A 51 6.83 3.68 -2.88
CA GLU A 51 7.45 4.76 -3.65
C GLU A 51 6.60 5.09 -4.89
N VAL A 52 6.23 6.36 -5.06
CA VAL A 52 5.40 6.81 -6.19
C VAL A 52 6.14 6.61 -7.51
N GLY A 53 5.46 6.00 -8.48
CA GLY A 53 5.97 5.68 -9.82
C GLY A 53 6.87 4.45 -9.89
N SER A 54 6.97 3.67 -8.81
CA SER A 54 7.80 2.45 -8.75
C SER A 54 7.12 1.18 -9.24
N VAL A 55 5.79 1.20 -9.46
CA VAL A 55 4.98 0.00 -9.77
C VAL A 55 4.99 -1.04 -8.63
N ALA A 56 5.26 -0.58 -7.40
CA ALA A 56 5.27 -1.43 -6.21
C ALA A 56 3.86 -1.80 -5.70
N LEU A 57 2.83 -1.01 -6.03
CA LEU A 57 1.45 -1.30 -5.62
C LEU A 57 0.73 -2.23 -6.60
N GLU A 58 0.03 -3.21 -6.05
CA GLU A 58 -1.05 -3.92 -6.75
C GLU A 58 -2.37 -3.61 -6.04
N VAL A 59 -3.32 -3.07 -6.79
CA VAL A 59 -4.63 -2.64 -6.30
C VAL A 59 -5.69 -3.49 -6.98
N PHE A 60 -6.63 -4.04 -6.22
CA PHE A 60 -7.72 -4.88 -6.73
C PHE A 60 -9.06 -4.46 -6.16
N LEU A 61 -10.10 -4.55 -7.02
CA LEU A 61 -11.51 -4.46 -6.64
C LEU A 61 -12.18 -5.79 -6.98
N ASP A 62 -12.78 -6.46 -6.00
CA ASP A 62 -13.38 -7.80 -6.15
C ASP A 62 -12.43 -8.84 -6.79
N GLY A 63 -11.12 -8.69 -6.56
CA GLY A 63 -10.08 -9.52 -7.18
C GLY A 63 -9.70 -9.14 -8.63
N VAL A 64 -10.33 -8.12 -9.22
CA VAL A 64 -9.97 -7.57 -10.53
C VAL A 64 -8.90 -6.48 -10.36
N ALA A 65 -7.81 -6.58 -11.10
CA ALA A 65 -6.72 -5.61 -11.03
C ALA A 65 -7.15 -4.23 -11.53
N CYS A 66 -6.85 -3.21 -10.74
CA CYS A 66 -7.03 -1.81 -11.10
C CYS A 66 -5.80 -1.28 -11.85
N MET A 67 -6.04 -0.37 -12.77
CA MET A 67 -5.00 0.32 -13.53
C MET A 67 -4.81 1.74 -12.99
N ILE A 68 -3.54 2.12 -12.84
CA ILE A 68 -3.15 3.49 -12.51
C ILE A 68 -3.55 4.44 -13.65
N GLY A 69 -4.10 5.60 -13.30
CA GLY A 69 -4.66 6.58 -14.25
C GLY A 69 -6.12 6.30 -14.63
N GLU A 70 -6.61 5.07 -14.46
CA GLU A 70 -7.98 4.67 -14.78
C GLU A 70 -8.83 4.61 -13.50
N GLN A 71 -8.66 3.58 -12.68
CA GLN A 71 -9.45 3.41 -11.44
C GLN A 71 -8.84 4.17 -10.25
N TYR A 72 -7.53 4.37 -10.23
CA TYR A 72 -6.86 5.12 -9.17
C TYR A 72 -5.66 5.90 -9.68
N ALA A 73 -5.23 6.90 -8.93
CA ALA A 73 -3.94 7.56 -9.11
C ALA A 73 -3.13 7.55 -7.82
N GLU A 74 -1.81 7.48 -7.96
CA GLU A 74 -0.88 7.62 -6.83
C GLU A 74 -0.85 9.08 -6.37
N VAL A 75 -0.78 9.30 -5.05
CA VAL A 75 -0.69 10.64 -4.47
C VAL A 75 0.76 10.92 -4.10
N GLY A 76 1.34 11.92 -4.75
CA GLY A 76 2.71 12.38 -4.49
C GLY A 76 3.50 12.65 -5.76
N SER A 77 4.82 12.80 -5.61
CA SER A 77 5.75 12.99 -6.73
C SER A 77 6.59 11.73 -6.93
N LYS A 78 6.92 11.41 -8.19
CA LYS A 78 7.75 10.24 -8.54
C LYS A 78 9.03 10.19 -7.70
N GLY A 79 9.34 9.02 -7.15
CA GLY A 79 10.52 8.79 -6.30
C GLY A 79 10.34 9.24 -4.83
N GLN A 80 9.17 9.74 -4.44
CA GLN A 80 8.84 10.01 -3.04
C GLN A 80 8.01 8.89 -2.45
N THR A 81 8.16 8.71 -1.13
CA THR A 81 7.32 7.78 -0.36
C THR A 81 5.91 8.33 -0.18
N SER A 82 4.91 7.47 -0.33
CA SER A 82 3.50 7.79 -0.07
C SER A 82 2.79 6.66 0.68
N THR A 83 1.65 6.98 1.26
CA THR A 83 0.69 6.05 1.90
C THR A 83 -0.73 6.29 1.39
N LYS A 84 -0.87 7.01 0.27
CA LYS A 84 -2.14 7.49 -0.25
C LYS A 84 -2.27 7.18 -1.74
N ILE A 85 -3.46 6.76 -2.14
CA ILE A 85 -3.93 6.83 -3.52
C ILE A 85 -5.20 7.69 -3.55
N VAL A 86 -5.63 8.11 -4.74
CA VAL A 86 -6.96 8.67 -4.96
C VAL A 86 -7.74 7.73 -5.86
N TRP A 87 -8.99 7.43 -5.52
CA TRP A 87 -9.88 6.69 -6.40
C TRP A 87 -10.45 7.62 -7.46
N ASN A 88 -10.38 7.24 -8.72
CA ASN A 88 -10.99 8.01 -9.82
C ASN A 88 -12.45 7.62 -10.08
N ILE A 89 -12.89 6.52 -9.47
CA ILE A 89 -14.25 6.00 -9.53
C ILE A 89 -14.83 5.89 -8.12
N GLU A 90 -16.16 5.84 -8.01
CA GLU A 90 -16.81 5.50 -6.75
C GLU A 90 -16.58 4.02 -6.42
N ILE A 91 -16.31 3.73 -5.14
CA ILE A 91 -16.20 2.37 -4.61
C ILE A 91 -17.39 2.11 -3.68
N ALA A 92 -18.39 1.40 -4.19
CA ALA A 92 -19.57 0.99 -3.42
C ALA A 92 -19.19 0.12 -2.21
N THR A 93 -20.04 0.09 -1.18
CA THR A 93 -19.77 -0.64 0.06
C THR A 93 -19.70 -2.16 -0.13
N ASP A 94 -20.32 -2.70 -1.18
CA ASP A 94 -20.36 -4.12 -1.52
C ASP A 94 -19.11 -4.63 -2.26
N ARG A 95 -18.14 -3.76 -2.51
CA ARG A 95 -16.88 -4.08 -3.20
C ARG A 95 -15.78 -4.48 -2.21
N ASP A 96 -14.99 -5.49 -2.53
CA ASP A 96 -13.76 -5.80 -1.78
C ASP A 96 -12.61 -4.93 -2.30
N ILE A 97 -11.78 -4.40 -1.41
CA ILE A 97 -10.54 -3.69 -1.77
C ILE A 97 -9.35 -4.46 -1.22
N LEU A 98 -8.41 -4.81 -2.09
CA LEU A 98 -7.11 -5.37 -1.72
C LEU A 98 -6.01 -4.48 -2.27
N VAL A 99 -5.07 -4.08 -1.42
CA VAL A 99 -3.85 -3.39 -1.85
C VAL A 99 -2.64 -4.08 -1.23
N ARG A 100 -1.64 -4.42 -2.05
CA ARG A 100 -0.39 -5.03 -1.58
C ARG A 100 0.83 -4.36 -2.18
N CYS A 101 1.89 -4.23 -1.39
CA CYS A 101 3.21 -3.85 -1.86
C CYS A 101 4.00 -5.10 -2.29
N LYS A 102 4.62 -5.03 -3.47
CA LYS A 102 5.60 -6.02 -3.96
C LYS A 102 6.96 -5.89 -3.29
#